data_AF-A0A938HK40-F1
#
_entry.id   AF-A0A938HK40-F1
#
_cell.length_a   1.000
_cell.length_b   1.000
_cell.length_c   1.000
_cell.angle_alpha   90.00
_cell.angle_beta   90.00
_cell.angle_gamma   90.00
#
_symmetry.space_group_name_H-M   'P 1'
#
loop_
_entity.id
_entity.type
_entity.pdbx_description
1 polymer ?
#
loop_
_entity_poly.entity_id
_entity_poly.type
_entity_poly.pdbx_seq_one_letter_code
_entity_poly.pdbx_strand_id
1 'polypeptide(L)' 'MRVLVLDLDIFPDRATVNDAVARLAGNHEIRRTKPAQDAGEADWDRMLADMLAADLVITT' A
#
# COMPACT_ATOMS: atom_id res chain seq x y z
N MET A 1 2.50 11.33 -8.32
CA MET A 1 2.95 9.94 -8.22
C MET A 1 1.88 9.16 -7.49
N ARG A 2 1.55 7.97 -7.99
CA ARG A 2 0.65 7.01 -7.35
C ARG A 2 1.47 6.09 -6.46
N VAL A 3 1.26 6.18 -5.16
CA VAL A 3 1.96 5.37 -4.15
C VAL A 3 0.96 4.37 -3.59
N LEU A 4 1.29 3.09 -3.66
CA LEU A 4 0.54 2.02 -2.99
C LEU A 4 1.27 1.61 -1.72
N VAL A 5 0.56 1.59 -0.60
CA VAL A 5 1.04 1.06 0.68
C VAL A 5 0.34 -0.27 0.94
N LEU A 6 1.14 -1.33 1.13
CA LEU A 6 0.70 -2.68 1.45
C LEU A 6 0.91 -2.92 2.94
N ASP A 7 -0.18 -2.87 3.71
CA ASP A 7 -0.17 -3.14 5.14
C ASP A 7 -0.12 -4.64 5.39
N LEU A 8 1.09 -5.18 5.57
CA LEU A 8 1.37 -6.60 5.80
C LEU A 8 1.57 -6.94 7.29
N ASP A 9 1.72 -5.92 8.16
CA ASP A 9 2.02 -6.07 9.59
C ASP A 9 3.33 -6.85 9.85
N ILE A 10 4.28 -6.80 8.90
CA ILE A 10 5.55 -7.54 8.99
C ILE A 10 6.72 -6.67 9.46
N PHE A 11 6.61 -5.33 9.37
CA PHE A 11 7.69 -4.45 9.79
C PHE A 11 7.51 -3.96 11.24
N PRO A 12 8.53 -4.13 12.10
CA PRO A 12 8.43 -3.76 13.51
C PRO A 12 8.33 -2.23 13.73
N ASP A 13 8.86 -1.42 12.82
CA ASP A 13 8.82 0.05 12.89
C ASP A 13 7.78 0.67 11.95
N ARG A 14 6.55 0.17 12.03
CA ARG A 14 5.40 0.69 11.26
C ARG A 14 5.11 2.17 11.52
N ALA A 15 5.47 2.69 12.70
CA ALA A 15 5.19 4.08 13.07
C ALA A 15 6.02 5.04 12.21
N THR A 16 7.33 4.81 12.12
CA THR A 16 8.23 5.61 11.28
C THR A 16 7.83 5.57 9.81
N VAL A 17 7.46 4.40 9.28
CA VAL A 17 7.03 4.27 7.89
C VAL A 17 5.70 5.00 7.66
N ASN A 18 4.74 4.88 8.59
CA ASN A 18 3.47 5.60 8.49
C ASN A 18 3.65 7.12 8.51
N ASP A 19 4.54 7.64 9.35
CA ASP A 19 4.86 9.06 9.42
C ASP A 19 5.51 9.56 8.13
N ALA A 20 6.44 8.77 7.55
CA ALA A 20 7.04 9.08 6.26
C ALA A 20 6.00 9.10 5.13
N VAL A 21 5.11 8.10 5.09
CA VAL A 21 3.99 8.03 4.13
C VAL A 21 3.04 9.21 4.30
N ALA A 22 2.70 9.60 5.53
CA ALA A 22 1.83 10.74 5.79
C ALA A 22 2.40 12.05 5.23
N ARG A 23 3.73 12.24 5.30
CA ARG A 23 4.41 13.41 4.72
C ARG A 23 4.38 13.40 3.19
N LEU A 24 4.34 12.23 2.55
CA LEU A 24 4.21 12.10 1.09
C LEU A 24 2.81 12.45 0.58
N ALA A 25 1.77 12.30 1.40
CA ALA A 25 0.36 12.50 1.01
C ALA A 25 0.05 13.94 0.55
N GLY A 26 0.86 14.93 0.96
CA GLY A 26 0.68 16.32 0.54
C GLY A 26 0.94 16.57 -0.95
N ASN A 27 1.73 15.71 -1.61
CA ASN A 27 2.18 15.91 -3.00
C ASN A 27 1.87 14.71 -3.92
N HIS A 28 1.39 13.60 -3.36
CA HIS A 28 1.24 12.32 -4.05
C HIS A 28 -0.09 11.68 -3.70
N GLU A 29 -0.62 10.88 -4.63
CA GLU A 29 -1.80 10.08 -4.39
C GLU A 29 -1.39 8.82 -3.64
N ILE A 30 -1.89 8.63 -2.43
CA ILE A 30 -1.56 7.47 -1.60
C ILE A 30 -2.79 6.59 -1.46
N ARG A 31 -2.65 5.33 -1.90
CA ARG A 31 -3.64 4.28 -1.69
C ARG A 31 -3.06 3.26 -0.72
N ARG A 32 -3.87 2.81 0.24
CA ARG A 32 -3.49 1.78 1.20
C ARG A 32 -4.35 0.55 0.97
N THR A 33 -3.74 -0.63 1.02
CA THR A 33 -4.47 -1.90 0.95
C THR A 33 -3.79 -2.94 1.83
N LYS A 34 -4.60 -3.86 2.36
CA LYS A 34 -4.17 -4.98 3.16
C LYS A 34 -4.61 -6.27 2.47
N PRO A 35 -3.70 -7.22 2.20
CA PRO A 35 -4.11 -8.52 1.72
C PRO A 35 -4.99 -9.20 2.76
N ALA A 36 -6.22 -9.54 2.39
CA ALA A 36 -7.11 -10.34 3.23
C ALA A 36 -6.79 -11.83 3.04
N GLN A 37 -6.80 -12.60 4.13
CA GLN A 37 -6.52 -14.05 4.07
C GLN A 37 -7.61 -14.83 3.31
N ASP A 38 -8.81 -14.27 3.23
CA ASP A 38 -10.00 -14.80 2.56
C ASP A 38 -10.32 -14.05 1.25
N ALA A 39 -9.37 -13.27 0.72
CA ALA A 39 -9.53 -12.57 -0.54
C ALA A 39 -9.81 -13.54 -1.70
N GLY A 40 -10.89 -13.27 -2.43
CA GLY A 40 -11.22 -14.01 -3.65
C GLY A 40 -10.35 -13.57 -4.84
N GLU A 41 -10.40 -14.31 -5.94
CA GLU A 41 -9.63 -14.02 -7.16
C GLU A 41 -9.82 -12.58 -7.66
N ALA A 42 -11.06 -12.07 -7.64
CA ALA A 42 -11.36 -10.71 -8.05
C ALA A 42 -10.69 -9.63 -7.16
N ASP A 43 -10.49 -9.93 -5.87
CA ASP A 43 -9.80 -9.01 -4.95
C ASP A 43 -8.28 -9.04 -5.20
N TRP A 44 -7.73 -10.21 -5.52
CA TRP A 44 -6.34 -10.36 -5.94
C TRP A 44 -6.06 -9.64 -7.25
N ASP A 45 -6.94 -9.77 -8.25
CA ASP A 45 -6.84 -9.05 -9.51
C ASP A 45 -6.89 -7.53 -9.32
N ARG A 46 -7.79 -7.05 -8.46
CA ARG A 46 -7.86 -5.62 -8.12
C ARG A 46 -6.58 -5.15 -7.44
N MET A 47 -6.06 -5.91 -6.50
CA MET A 47 -4.81 -5.54 -5.81
C MET A 47 -3.61 -5.56 -6.77
N LEU A 48 -3.55 -6.54 -7.68
CA LEU A 48 -2.51 -6.60 -8.71
C LEU A 48 -2.62 -5.41 -9.67
N ALA A 49 -3.83 -5.05 -10.09
CA ALA A 49 -4.07 -3.86 -10.92
C ALA A 49 -3.62 -2.58 -10.20
N ASP A 50 -3.90 -2.46 -8.90
CA ASP A 50 -3.45 -1.33 -8.09
C ASP A 50 -1.91 -1.27 -7.98
N MET A 51 -1.23 -2.41 -7.83
CA MET A 51 0.24 -2.49 -7.81
C MET A 51 0.84 -2.09 -9.15
N LEU A 52 0.28 -2.57 -10.27
CA LEU A 52 0.76 -2.26 -11.62
C LEU A 52 0.51 -0.81 -12.03
N ALA A 53 -0.51 -0.17 -11.46
CA ALA A 53 -0.83 1.24 -11.69
C ALA A 53 -0.04 2.20 -10.78
N ALA A 54 0.64 1.69 -9.76
CA ALA A 54 1.45 2.48 -8.85
C ALA A 54 2.84 2.76 -9.43
N ASP A 55 3.33 3.97 -9.21
CA ASP A 55 4.71 4.33 -9.53
C ASP A 55 5.69 3.85 -8.43
N LEU A 56 5.17 3.65 -7.20
CA LEU A 56 5.92 3.19 -6.04
C LEU A 56 5.03 2.31 -5.15
N VAL A 57 5.56 1.17 -4.72
CA VAL A 57 4.92 0.28 -3.73
C VAL A 57 5.76 0.25 -2.45
N ILE A 58 5.13 0.50 -1.30
CA ILE A 58 5.73 0.47 0.03
C ILE A 58 5.06 -0.65 0.82
N THR A 59 5.83 -1.51 1.48
CA THR A 59 5.31 -2.55 2.37
C THR A 59 5.49 -2.15 3.83
N THR A 60 4.46 -2.33 4.66
CA THR A 60 4.39 -1.95 6.08
C THR A 60 4.04 -3.11 7.00
#